data_AF-A0A5S4EZP8-F1
#
_entry.id   AF-A0A5S4EZP8-F1
#
_cell.length_a   1.000
_cell.length_b   1.000
_cell.length_c   1.000
_cell.angle_alpha   90.00
_cell.angle_beta   90.00
_cell.angle_gamma   90.00
#
_symmetry.space_group_name_H-M   'P 1'
#
loop_
_entity.id
_entity.type
_entity.pdbx_description
1 polymer ?
#
loop_
_entity_poly.entity_id
_entity_poly.type
_entity_poly.pdbx_seq_one_letter_code
_entity_poly.pdbx_strand_id
1 'polypeptide(L)'
;GVALGGAPELGERMWALGRDLGVAFQIVDDMLGIWGDPLVTGKPVYSDLRRDKKTFPVLAALGTGGAPARELSEMLSAGLADEESIQEAARLVEEAGGRASAQETADQYLSSALTALDECLPEATELRALCSSLVNRDN
;
A
#
# COMPACT_ATOMS: atom_id res chain seq x y z
N GLY A 1 -11.20 -17.10 -10.38
CA GLY A 1 -10.39 -16.99 -11.61
C GLY A 1 -11.32 -17.07 -12.79
N VAL A 2 -11.32 -16.06 -13.66
CA VAL A 2 -12.09 -16.05 -14.91
C VAL A 2 -11.39 -16.99 -15.88
N ALA A 3 -11.65 -18.28 -15.73
CA ALA A 3 -11.44 -19.28 -16.78
C ALA A 3 -12.82 -19.54 -17.40
N LEU A 4 -13.36 -18.55 -18.12
CA LEU A 4 -14.65 -18.65 -18.78
C LEU A 4 -14.47 -18.48 -20.29
N GLY A 5 -14.68 -19.58 -21.02
CA GLY A 5 -15.34 -19.49 -22.33
C GLY A 5 -14.49 -19.20 -23.57
N GLY A 6 -13.16 -19.33 -23.54
CA GLY A 6 -12.36 -19.28 -24.77
C GLY A 6 -11.98 -17.87 -25.25
N ALA A 7 -11.99 -16.87 -24.36
CA ALA A 7 -11.45 -15.53 -24.62
C ALA A 7 -10.13 -15.32 -23.86
N PRO A 8 -8.99 -15.86 -24.35
CA PRO A 8 -7.70 -15.78 -23.66
C PRO A 8 -7.26 -14.33 -23.40
N GLU A 9 -7.55 -13.41 -24.32
CA GLU A 9 -7.25 -11.99 -24.18
C GLU A 9 -8.01 -11.33 -23.02
N LEU A 10 -9.27 -11.73 -22.77
CA LEU A 10 -10.03 -11.27 -21.61
C LEU A 10 -9.45 -11.83 -20.30
N GLY A 11 -9.00 -13.09 -20.32
CA GLY A 11 -8.34 -13.72 -19.18
C GLY A 11 -7.05 -13.00 -18.78
N GLU A 12 -6.20 -12.64 -19.74
CA GLU A 12 -4.96 -11.90 -19.52
C GLU A 12 -5.22 -10.49 -18.96
N ARG A 13 -6.21 -9.77 -19.50
CA ARG A 13 -6.58 -8.44 -19.01
C ARG A 13 -7.17 -8.49 -17.60
N MET A 14 -8.03 -9.46 -17.31
CA MET A 14 -8.56 -9.69 -15.96
C MET A 14 -7.45 -10.07 -14.96
N TRP A 15 -6.42 -10.78 -15.41
CA TRP A 15 -5.25 -11.08 -14.58
C TRP A 15 -4.44 -9.81 -14.27
N ALA A 16 -4.20 -8.96 -15.28
CA ALA A 16 -3.50 -7.68 -15.08
C ALA A 16 -4.27 -6.75 -14.12
N LEU A 17 -5.60 -6.66 -14.27
CA LEU A 17 -6.49 -5.95 -13.35
C LEU A 17 -6.32 -6.48 -11.92
N GLY A 18 -6.44 -7.79 -11.72
CA GLY A 18 -6.35 -8.40 -10.39
C GLY A 18 -4.98 -8.21 -9.74
N ARG A 19 -3.91 -8.26 -10.55
CA ARG A 19 -2.54 -7.98 -10.10
C ARG A 19 -2.42 -6.54 -9.61
N ASP A 20 -2.82 -5.56 -10.42
CA ASP A 20 -2.64 -4.15 -10.09
C ASP A 20 -3.50 -3.75 -8.88
N LEU A 21 -4.74 -4.25 -8.81
CA LEU A 21 -5.59 -4.08 -7.63
C LEU A 21 -4.95 -4.70 -6.37
N GLY A 22 -4.38 -5.90 -6.49
CA GLY A 22 -3.69 -6.57 -5.38
C GLY A 22 -2.48 -5.78 -4.88
N VAL A 23 -1.72 -5.17 -5.78
CA VAL A 23 -0.58 -4.31 -5.41
C VAL A 23 -1.08 -3.04 -4.70
N ALA A 24 -2.08 -2.35 -5.23
CA ALA A 24 -2.67 -1.17 -4.58
C ALA A 24 -3.18 -1.51 -3.17
N PHE A 25 -3.90 -2.63 -3.03
CA PHE A 25 -4.41 -3.10 -1.74
C PHE A 25 -3.30 -3.37 -0.73
N GLN A 26 -2.21 -4.03 -1.13
CA GLN A 26 -1.11 -4.32 -0.22
C GLN A 26 -0.40 -3.04 0.25
N ILE A 27 -0.23 -2.05 -0.63
CA ILE A 27 0.37 -0.77 -0.24
C ILE A 27 -0.52 -0.04 0.77
N VAL A 28 -1.85 -0.07 0.59
CA VAL A 28 -2.79 0.48 1.58
C VAL A 28 -2.71 -0.28 2.90
N ASP A 29 -2.65 -1.62 2.89
CA ASP A 29 -2.52 -2.42 4.12
C ASP A 29 -1.22 -2.10 4.87
N ASP A 30 -0.11 -1.90 4.13
CA ASP A 30 1.17 -1.46 4.66
C ASP A 30 1.09 -0.05 5.30
N MET A 31 0.35 0.89 4.69
CA MET A 31 0.10 2.21 5.27
C MET A 31 -0.74 2.11 6.55
N LEU A 32 -1.81 1.32 6.54
CA LEU A 32 -2.64 1.06 7.71
C LEU A 32 -1.86 0.38 8.83
N GLY A 33 -0.87 -0.46 8.49
CA GLY A 33 0.02 -1.09 9.44
C GLY A 33 0.92 -0.12 10.21
N ILE A 34 1.17 1.07 9.67
CA ILE A 34 1.95 2.14 10.31
C ILE A 34 1.02 3.20 10.92
N TRP A 35 0.08 3.77 10.17
CA TRP A 35 -0.71 4.94 10.58
C TRP A 35 -2.20 4.68 10.80
N GLY A 36 -2.68 3.46 10.59
CA GLY A 36 -4.11 3.15 10.64
C GLY A 36 -4.70 3.27 12.05
N ASP A 37 -5.97 3.69 12.13
CA ASP A 37 -6.73 3.75 13.37
C ASP A 37 -6.87 2.33 13.97
N PRO A 38 -6.51 2.10 15.24
CA PRO A 38 -6.72 0.82 15.91
C PRO A 38 -8.18 0.31 15.90
N LEU A 39 -9.17 1.21 15.86
CA LEU A 39 -10.59 0.85 15.75
C LEU A 39 -10.92 0.22 14.39
N VAL A 40 -10.21 0.60 13.33
CA VAL A 40 -10.38 0.08 11.97
C VAL A 40 -9.51 -1.15 11.74
N THR A 41 -8.26 -1.11 12.18
CA THR A 41 -7.26 -2.15 11.90
C THR A 41 -7.29 -3.31 12.90
N GLY A 42 -7.84 -3.11 14.09
CA GLY A 42 -7.78 -4.05 15.21
C GLY A 42 -6.36 -4.24 15.77
N LYS A 43 -5.40 -3.40 15.38
CA LYS A 43 -3.99 -3.47 15.77
C LYS A 43 -3.54 -2.12 16.35
N PRO A 44 -2.50 -2.09 17.20
CA PRO A 44 -1.90 -0.84 17.64
C PRO A 44 -1.35 -0.03 16.46
N VAL A 45 -1.32 1.30 16.59
CA VAL A 45 -0.59 2.17 15.67
C VAL A 45 0.89 1.74 15.63
N TYR A 46 1.52 1.89 14.46
CA TYR A 46 2.90 1.48 14.19
C TYR A 46 3.13 -0.04 14.31
N SER A 47 2.08 -0.86 14.16
CA SER A 47 2.16 -2.32 14.30
C SER A 47 3.23 -2.98 13.42
N ASP A 48 3.48 -2.43 12.23
CA ASP A 48 4.47 -2.97 11.32
C ASP A 48 5.91 -2.57 11.69
N LEU A 49 6.12 -1.34 12.18
CA LEU A 49 7.42 -0.91 12.73
C LEU A 49 7.79 -1.72 13.98
N ARG A 50 6.81 -1.97 14.87
CA ARG A 50 6.97 -2.85 16.05
C ARG A 50 7.42 -4.27 15.70
N ARG A 51 7.12 -4.73 14.48
CA ARG A 51 7.42 -6.08 14.00
C ARG A 51 8.65 -6.10 13.07
N ASP A 52 9.37 -4.99 12.95
CA ASP A 52 10.49 -4.80 12.00
C ASP A 52 10.13 -5.22 10.56
N LYS A 53 8.89 -4.92 10.15
CA LYS A 53 8.49 -5.18 8.77
C LYS A 53 9.02 -4.10 7.84
N LYS A 54 9.62 -4.54 6.74
CA LYS A 54 10.12 -3.69 5.65
C LYS A 54 8.99 -3.44 4.65
N THR A 55 7.96 -2.73 5.09
CA THR A 55 6.78 -2.37 4.29
C THR A 55 7.12 -1.36 3.21
N PHE A 56 6.23 -1.20 2.22
CA PHE A 56 6.45 -0.29 1.09
C PHE A 56 6.77 1.16 1.52
N PRO A 57 6.04 1.80 2.46
CA PRO A 57 6.36 3.17 2.88
C PRO A 57 7.77 3.31 3.47
N VAL A 58 8.24 2.31 4.20
CA VAL A 58 9.60 2.29 4.78
C VAL A 58 10.65 2.17 3.67
N LEU A 59 10.44 1.26 2.71
CA LEU A 59 11.35 1.08 1.59
C LEU A 59 11.40 2.32 0.69
N ALA A 60 10.24 2.95 0.45
CA ALA A 60 10.14 4.19 -0.32
C ALA A 60 10.91 5.34 0.37
N ALA A 61 10.74 5.49 1.69
CA ALA A 61 11.49 6.46 2.49
C ALA A 61 13.01 6.25 2.38
N LEU A 62 13.48 5.01 2.60
CA LEU A 62 14.91 4.65 2.52
C LEU A 62 15.51 4.92 1.12
N GLY A 63 14.72 4.74 0.06
CA GLY A 63 15.13 4.97 -1.32
C GLY A 63 15.44 6.44 -1.67
N THR A 64 15.03 7.41 -0.85
CA THR A 64 15.23 8.84 -1.16
C THR A 64 16.66 9.34 -0.93
N GLY A 65 17.45 8.68 -0.09
CA GLY A 65 18.85 9.05 0.20
C GLY A 65 19.05 10.38 0.97
N GLY A 66 17.97 11.04 1.39
CA GLY A 66 18.00 12.28 2.19
C GLY A 66 18.54 12.09 3.61
N ALA A 67 18.66 13.18 4.36
CA ALA A 67 19.04 13.10 5.78
C ALA A 67 18.05 12.26 6.62
N PRO A 68 16.71 12.43 6.49
CA PRO A 68 15.76 11.57 7.21
C PRO A 68 15.87 10.09 6.85
N ALA A 69 16.15 9.76 5.58
CA ALA A 69 16.34 8.39 5.14
C ALA A 69 17.59 7.73 5.75
N ARG A 70 18.68 8.48 5.88
CA ARG A 70 19.91 7.99 6.53
C ARG A 70 19.70 7.75 8.02
N GLU A 71 19.06 8.70 8.70
CA GLU A 71 18.73 8.56 10.12
C GLU A 71 17.77 7.38 10.36
N LEU A 72 16.75 7.23 9.52
CA LEU A 72 15.85 6.07 9.55
C LEU A 72 16.63 4.75 9.37
N SER A 73 17.55 4.70 8.41
CA SER A 73 18.39 3.52 8.16
C SER A 73 19.23 3.14 9.39
N GLU A 74 19.82 4.13 10.06
CA GLU A 74 20.60 3.93 11.29
C GLU A 74 19.73 3.42 12.44
N MET A 75 18.56 4.03 12.65
CA MET A 75 17.60 3.60 13.67
C MET A 75 17.09 2.17 13.45
N LEU A 76 16.69 1.83 12.24
CA LEU A 76 16.23 0.47 11.90
C LEU A 76 17.35 -0.55 12.09
N SER A 77 18.60 -0.17 11.84
CA SER A 77 19.77 -1.04 12.05
C SER A 77 20.09 -1.24 13.53
N ALA A 78 19.90 -0.21 14.36
CA ALA A 78 20.06 -0.27 15.81
C ALA A 78 18.92 -1.05 16.50
N GLY A 79 17.74 -1.08 15.85
CA GLY A 79 16.52 -1.67 16.37
C GLY A 79 15.65 -0.67 17.12
N LEU A 80 14.33 -0.84 17.00
CA LEU A 80 13.34 0.00 17.68
C LEU A 80 12.94 -0.64 19.01
N ALA A 81 13.45 -0.11 20.12
CA ALA A 81 13.38 -0.74 21.44
C ALA A 81 12.19 -0.28 22.29
N ASP A 82 11.66 0.92 22.01
CA ASP A 82 10.67 1.59 22.82
C ASP A 82 9.69 2.43 21.98
N GLU A 83 8.71 3.01 22.65
CA GLU A 83 7.66 3.77 21.99
C GLU A 83 8.18 5.03 21.29
N GLU A 84 9.18 5.69 21.88
CA GLU A 84 9.78 6.92 21.35
C GLU A 84 10.52 6.64 20.05
N SER A 85 11.37 5.60 20.01
CA SER A 85 12.08 5.18 18.79
C SER A 85 11.12 4.74 17.68
N ILE A 86 9.96 4.14 18.01
CA ILE A 86 8.95 3.74 17.03
C ILE A 86 8.24 4.96 16.44
N GLN A 87 7.83 5.91 17.28
CA GLN A 87 7.21 7.16 16.83
C GLN A 87 8.17 7.96 15.96
N GLU A 88 9.44 8.01 16.36
CA GLU A 88 10.48 8.70 15.63
C GLU A 88 10.76 8.05 14.28
N ALA A 89 10.84 6.70 14.22
CA ALA A 89 10.95 5.99 12.95
C ALA A 89 9.76 6.29 12.02
N ALA A 90 8.53 6.35 12.55
CA ALA A 90 7.35 6.71 11.75
C ALA A 90 7.42 8.16 11.23
N ARG A 91 7.90 9.10 12.05
CA ARG A 91 8.14 10.50 11.65
C ARG A 91 9.16 10.57 10.52
N LEU A 92 10.28 9.87 10.65
CA LEU A 92 11.33 9.84 9.62
C LEU A 92 10.86 9.22 8.31
N VAL A 93 10.01 8.18 8.37
CA VAL A 93 9.35 7.62 7.17
C VAL A 93 8.50 8.68 6.48
N GLU A 94 7.73 9.46 7.24
CA GLU A 94 6.87 10.52 6.69
C GLU A 94 7.70 11.69 6.13
N GLU A 95 8.74 12.14 6.83
CA GLU A 95 9.63 13.22 6.40
C GLU A 95 10.50 12.85 5.19
N ALA A 96 10.90 11.59 5.08
CA ALA A 96 11.53 11.07 3.87
C ALA A 96 10.54 10.89 2.71
N GLY A 97 9.24 11.18 2.90
CA GLY A 97 8.22 11.09 1.86
C GLY A 97 7.68 9.67 1.61
N GLY A 98 7.99 8.70 2.49
CA GLY A 98 7.56 7.32 2.33
C GLY A 98 6.04 7.15 2.31
N ARG A 99 5.32 7.89 3.16
CA ARG A 99 3.85 7.89 3.18
C ARG A 99 3.25 8.43 1.89
N ALA A 100 3.73 9.60 1.44
CA ALA A 100 3.25 10.22 0.22
C ALA A 100 3.52 9.35 -1.02
N SER A 101 4.73 8.77 -1.10
CA SER A 101 5.09 7.86 -2.18
C SER A 101 4.25 6.57 -2.18
N ALA A 102 3.94 6.01 -1.01
CA ALA A 102 3.04 4.87 -0.88
C ALA A 102 1.64 5.21 -1.38
N GLN A 103 1.07 6.35 -0.95
CA GLN A 103 -0.24 6.78 -1.42
C GLN A 103 -0.27 6.97 -2.94
N GLU A 104 0.69 7.70 -3.49
CA GLU A 104 0.78 7.95 -4.94
C GLU A 104 0.91 6.64 -5.73
N THR A 105 1.72 5.70 -5.24
CA THR A 105 1.90 4.39 -5.90
C THR A 105 0.61 3.56 -5.83
N ALA A 106 -0.08 3.54 -4.69
CA ALA A 106 -1.36 2.85 -4.56
C ALA A 106 -2.42 3.43 -5.51
N ASP A 107 -2.49 4.75 -5.63
CA ASP A 107 -3.41 5.44 -6.53
C ASP A 107 -3.11 5.13 -8.00
N GLN A 108 -1.83 5.07 -8.38
CA GLN A 108 -1.41 4.68 -9.73
C GLN A 108 -1.86 3.26 -10.09
N TYR A 109 -1.64 2.29 -9.20
CA TYR A 109 -2.06 0.90 -9.41
C TYR A 109 -3.58 0.74 -9.42
N LEU A 110 -4.31 1.46 -8.55
CA LEU A 110 -5.77 1.47 -8.58
C LEU A 110 -6.28 2.04 -9.91
N SER A 111 -5.72 3.16 -10.35
CA SER A 111 -6.09 3.80 -11.62
C SER A 111 -5.86 2.86 -12.81
N SER A 112 -4.73 2.14 -12.82
CA SER A 112 -4.44 1.10 -13.82
C SER A 112 -5.49 -0.02 -13.80
N ALA A 113 -5.81 -0.53 -12.61
CA ALA A 113 -6.80 -1.59 -12.45
C ALA A 113 -8.21 -1.15 -12.90
N LEU A 114 -8.62 0.07 -12.57
CA LEU A 114 -9.91 0.63 -12.98
C LEU A 114 -9.98 0.88 -14.49
N THR A 115 -8.90 1.36 -15.10
CA THR A 115 -8.81 1.52 -16.56
C THR A 115 -8.96 0.17 -17.25
N ALA A 116 -8.25 -0.85 -16.78
CA ALA A 116 -8.37 -2.21 -17.32
C ALA A 116 -9.78 -2.78 -17.13
N LEU A 117 -10.44 -2.47 -16.01
CA LEU A 117 -11.83 -2.86 -15.77
C LEU A 117 -12.77 -2.21 -16.77
N ASP A 118 -12.68 -0.89 -16.93
CA ASP A 118 -13.55 -0.11 -17.82
C ASP A 118 -13.36 -0.54 -19.29
N GLU A 119 -12.14 -0.93 -19.70
CA GLU A 119 -11.88 -1.47 -21.05
C GLU A 119 -12.47 -2.87 -21.27
N CYS A 120 -12.52 -3.72 -20.25
CA CYS A 120 -12.91 -5.12 -20.40
C CYS A 120 -14.38 -5.38 -20.07
N LEU A 121 -14.90 -4.68 -19.07
CA LEU A 121 -16.22 -4.88 -18.48
C LEU A 121 -16.81 -3.50 -18.06
N PRO A 122 -17.09 -2.60 -19.03
CA PRO A 122 -17.58 -1.25 -18.73
C PRO A 122 -18.88 -1.21 -17.92
N GLU A 123 -19.72 -2.24 -18.03
CA GLU A 123 -20.99 -2.35 -17.31
C GLU A 123 -20.84 -2.94 -15.90
N ALA A 124 -19.64 -3.35 -15.48
CA ALA A 124 -19.39 -3.98 -14.18
C ALA A 124 -19.27 -2.94 -13.05
N THR A 125 -20.33 -2.14 -12.87
CA THR A 125 -20.37 -1.02 -11.92
C THR A 125 -20.20 -1.46 -10.47
N GLU A 126 -20.73 -2.62 -10.05
CA GLU A 126 -20.52 -3.11 -8.68
C GLU A 126 -19.06 -3.55 -8.44
N LEU A 127 -18.43 -4.19 -9.43
CA LEU A 127 -17.02 -4.58 -9.33
C LEU A 127 -16.12 -3.35 -9.26
N ARG A 128 -16.44 -2.30 -10.02
CA ARG A 128 -15.74 -1.03 -9.97
C ARG A 128 -15.81 -0.39 -8.58
N ALA A 129 -17.02 -0.35 -8.01
CA ALA A 129 -17.23 0.16 -6.65
C ALA A 129 -16.45 -0.66 -5.61
N LEU A 130 -16.45 -1.99 -5.75
CA LEU A 130 -15.69 -2.89 -4.88
C LEU A 130 -14.18 -2.59 -4.97
N CYS A 131 -13.60 -2.48 -6.17
CA CYS A 131 -12.19 -2.15 -6.37
C CYS A 131 -11.81 -0.84 -5.68
N SER A 132 -12.62 0.21 -5.84
CA SER A 132 -12.38 1.50 -5.16
C SER A 132 -12.51 1.40 -3.64
N SER A 133 -13.44 0.60 -3.12
CA SER A 133 -13.64 0.46 -1.67
C SER A 133 -12.49 -0.27 -0.97
N LEU A 134 -11.82 -1.19 -1.66
CA LEU A 134 -10.70 -1.96 -1.12
C LEU A 134 -9.45 -1.11 -0.86
N VAL A 135 -9.30 0.01 -1.57
CA VAL A 135 -8.15 0.92 -1.45
C VAL A 135 -8.50 2.13 -0.57
N ASN A 136 -9.74 2.62 -0.59
CA ASN A 136 -10.19 3.78 0.21
C ASN A 136 -10.70 3.39 1.60
N ARG A 137 -9.98 2.53 2.32
CA ARG A 137 -10.42 1.95 3.61
C ARG A 137 -10.39 2.94 4.79
N ASP A 138 -10.06 4.21 4.52
CA ASP A 138 -9.90 5.28 5.51
C ASP A 138 -11.21 6.04 5.85
N ASN A 139 -12.38 5.59 5.34
CA ASN A 139 -13.70 6.18 5.62
C ASN A 139 -14.67 5.20 6.28
#